data_AF-A0A519FK63-F1
#
_entry.id   AF-A0A519FK63-F1
#
_cell.length_a   1.000
_cell.length_b   1.000
_cell.length_c   1.000
_cell.angle_alpha   90.00
_cell.angle_beta   90.00
_cell.angle_gamma   90.00
#
_symmetry.space_group_name_H-M   'P 1'
#
loop_
_entity.id
_entity.type
_entity.pdbx_description
1 polymer ?
#
loop_
_entity_poly.entity_id
_entity_poly.type
_entity_poly.pdbx_seq_one_letter_code
_entity_poly.pdbx_strand_id
1 'polypeptide(L)'
;MTVLARYACDPALSRGRRHPEPPAPTRNAFQRDRDRIVHSTAFRRLVYKTQVFLNHEGDLFRTRLTHSLEVAQLGRSIARALQINEDLVEAIALAHDLGHTPFGHAGQDALDACMKAHGGFEHNLQSLRVIDELEHRYPQYDGLNLSFETREGVLKHCSRANAERLDAAEPNGVARRFLDRVQPSLEAQLCNLADEIAYNAHDIDDGVRSGLIRIEELAEVGLFERFRLETLAEHPELQGRRVLYEAIRRMLSAQVYDVIDATRAALDLAAPADADAARRAGPMVLFSTAMRRDSTELKQFLFQNLYRHPKVMQTTEQAQRVVVELFAAYLDAPMEMADSFADRADRERAVADYIAGMTDRFAMREHERLTGRRWML
;
A
#
# COMPACT_ATOMS: atom_id res chain seq x y z
N MET A 1 -23.15 15.58 10.46
CA MET A 1 -21.88 15.02 10.95
C MET A 1 -22.17 13.64 11.50
N THR A 2 -21.57 12.60 10.93
CA THR A 2 -21.67 11.24 11.45
C THR A 2 -20.98 11.22 12.81
N VAL A 3 -21.67 10.76 13.85
CA VAL A 3 -21.06 10.60 15.19
C VAL A 3 -20.07 9.44 15.10
N LEU A 4 -18.80 9.72 15.38
CA LEU A 4 -17.76 8.70 15.45
C LEU A 4 -17.94 7.84 16.70
N ALA A 5 -17.60 6.56 16.61
CA ALA A 5 -17.50 5.69 17.76
C ALA A 5 -16.37 6.16 18.69
N ARG A 6 -16.51 5.95 20.01
CA ARG A 6 -15.52 6.38 21.02
C ARG A 6 -14.09 5.88 20.77
N TYR A 7 -13.96 4.73 20.12
CA TYR A 7 -12.68 4.09 19.80
C TYR A 7 -12.09 4.52 18.44
N ALA A 8 -12.79 5.37 17.69
CA ALA A 8 -12.29 5.95 16.44
C ALA A 8 -11.29 7.08 16.73
N CYS A 9 -10.39 7.35 15.78
CA CYS A 9 -9.51 8.51 15.89
C CYS A 9 -10.31 9.81 15.68
N ASP A 10 -10.34 10.66 16.69
CA ASP A 10 -10.90 12.00 16.61
C ASP A 10 -9.82 12.99 16.15
N PRO A 11 -9.98 13.72 15.03
CA PRO A 11 -9.02 14.71 14.58
C PRO A 11 -8.80 15.85 15.58
N ALA A 12 -9.75 16.12 16.48
CA ALA A 12 -9.60 17.11 17.55
C ALA A 12 -8.66 16.63 18.68
N LEU A 13 -8.46 15.31 18.81
CA LEU A 13 -7.57 14.67 19.77
C LEU A 13 -6.30 14.11 19.12
N SER A 14 -5.98 14.55 17.89
CA SER A 14 -4.76 14.12 17.19
C SER A 14 -3.52 14.43 18.03
N ARG A 15 -2.54 13.51 18.01
CA ARG A 15 -1.22 13.72 18.62
C ARG A 15 -0.38 14.77 17.88
N GLY A 16 -0.89 15.31 16.79
CA GLY A 16 -0.31 16.44 16.08
C GLY A 16 0.65 16.04 14.97
N ARG A 17 1.58 16.93 14.65
CA ARG A 17 2.51 16.86 13.52
C ARG A 17 3.94 17.08 14.04
N ARG A 18 4.96 16.65 13.28
CA ARG A 18 6.37 16.85 13.66
C ARG A 18 6.74 18.34 13.71
N HIS A 19 6.30 19.09 12.72
CA HIS A 19 6.44 20.55 12.68
C HIS A 19 5.11 21.18 13.11
N PRO A 20 5.06 21.94 14.22
CA PRO A 20 3.84 22.59 14.68
C PRO A 20 3.28 23.55 13.63
N GLU A 21 1.97 23.46 13.38
CA GLU A 21 1.27 24.34 12.45
C GLU A 21 -0.07 24.75 13.05
N PRO A 22 -0.56 25.97 12.76
CA PRO A 22 -1.89 26.36 13.19
C PRO A 22 -2.96 25.44 12.57
N PRO A 23 -4.07 25.19 13.28
CA PRO A 23 -5.18 24.42 12.75
C PRO A 23 -5.77 25.11 11.52
N ALA A 24 -6.22 24.33 10.54
CA ALA A 24 -6.88 24.87 9.37
C ALA A 24 -8.32 25.30 9.72
N PRO A 25 -8.81 26.44 9.22
CA PRO A 25 -10.12 26.96 9.60
C PRO A 25 -11.30 26.13 9.06
N THR A 26 -11.13 25.45 7.93
CA THR A 26 -12.22 24.79 7.20
C THR A 26 -12.07 23.28 7.08
N ARG A 27 -10.97 22.71 7.57
CA ARG A 27 -10.60 21.30 7.38
C ARG A 27 -10.03 20.72 8.66
N ASN A 28 -10.38 19.48 8.95
CA ASN A 28 -9.79 18.74 10.06
C ASN A 28 -8.35 18.27 9.72
N ALA A 29 -7.64 17.70 10.71
CA ALA A 29 -6.26 17.26 10.55
C ALA A 29 -6.07 16.22 9.43
N PHE A 30 -6.98 15.25 9.32
CA PHE A 30 -6.89 14.13 8.37
C PHE A 30 -7.29 14.53 6.95
N GLN A 31 -8.27 15.44 6.81
CA GLN A 31 -8.60 16.07 5.51
C GLN A 31 -7.42 16.85 4.96
N ARG A 32 -6.72 17.60 5.82
CA ARG A 32 -5.50 18.30 5.44
C ARG A 32 -4.44 17.30 4.99
N ASP A 33 -4.27 16.18 5.68
CA ASP A 33 -3.31 15.14 5.29
C ASP A 33 -3.60 14.58 3.90
N ARG A 34 -4.85 14.17 3.66
CA ARG A 34 -5.32 13.70 2.35
C ARG A 34 -4.99 14.70 1.25
N ASP A 35 -5.31 15.98 1.46
CA ASP A 35 -5.07 17.02 0.47
C ASP A 35 -3.56 17.16 0.17
N ARG A 36 -2.69 17.06 1.19
CA ARG A 36 -1.23 17.07 1.01
C ARG A 36 -0.74 15.88 0.19
N ILE A 37 -1.25 14.68 0.50
CA ILE A 37 -0.90 13.43 -0.19
C ILE A 37 -1.27 13.53 -1.67
N VAL A 38 -2.52 13.89 -1.99
CA VAL A 38 -3.02 13.96 -3.38
C VAL A 38 -2.21 14.94 -4.23
N HIS A 39 -1.70 16.01 -3.64
CA HIS A 39 -0.91 17.02 -4.36
C HIS A 39 0.59 16.70 -4.43
N SER A 40 1.07 15.66 -3.73
CA SER A 40 2.48 15.29 -3.67
C SER A 40 3.01 14.75 -5.01
N THR A 41 4.32 14.85 -5.22
CA THR A 41 4.96 14.31 -6.42
C THR A 41 4.92 12.77 -6.42
N ALA A 42 5.16 12.16 -5.26
CA ALA A 42 5.11 10.72 -5.07
C ALA A 42 3.74 10.13 -5.42
N PHE A 43 2.64 10.77 -5.00
CA PHE A 43 1.30 10.30 -5.34
C PHE A 43 1.03 10.38 -6.85
N ARG A 44 1.43 11.48 -7.49
CA ARG A 44 1.32 11.61 -8.96
C ARG A 44 2.09 10.53 -9.71
N ARG A 45 3.25 10.11 -9.19
CA ARG A 45 4.07 9.06 -9.80
C ARG A 45 3.42 7.68 -9.76
N LEU A 46 2.46 7.43 -8.86
CA LEU A 46 1.76 6.14 -8.77
C LEU A 46 1.00 5.78 -10.06
N VAL A 47 0.62 6.76 -10.88
CA VAL A 47 -0.02 6.51 -12.19
C VAL A 47 0.92 5.83 -13.20
N TYR A 48 2.23 5.92 -12.97
CA TYR A 48 3.27 5.33 -13.82
C TYR A 48 4.10 4.30 -13.07
N LYS A 49 3.55 3.73 -12.00
CA LYS A 49 4.11 2.60 -11.26
C LYS A 49 3.16 1.42 -11.32
N THR A 50 3.72 0.27 -11.66
CA THR A 50 2.97 -0.97 -11.80
C THR A 50 2.64 -1.60 -10.46
N GLN A 51 1.52 -2.33 -10.48
CA GLN A 51 1.11 -3.16 -9.35
C GLN A 51 1.72 -4.57 -9.50
N VAL A 52 1.16 -5.39 -10.39
CA VAL A 52 1.65 -6.75 -10.70
C VAL A 52 2.22 -6.82 -12.12
N PHE A 53 1.47 -6.33 -13.10
CA PHE A 53 1.86 -6.35 -14.52
C PHE A 53 2.53 -5.05 -14.93
N LEU A 54 3.47 -5.12 -15.88
CA LEU A 54 4.14 -3.92 -16.35
C LEU A 54 3.21 -3.06 -17.23
N ASN A 55 3.33 -1.73 -17.12
CA ASN A 55 2.35 -0.77 -17.65
C ASN A 55 2.24 -0.80 -19.19
N HIS A 56 3.25 -1.34 -19.89
CA HIS A 56 3.26 -1.46 -21.34
C HIS A 56 2.70 -2.80 -21.85
N GLU A 57 2.34 -3.75 -20.97
CA GLU A 57 1.73 -5.03 -21.38
C GLU A 57 0.24 -4.87 -21.79
N GLY A 58 -0.38 -3.72 -21.51
CA GLY A 58 -1.72 -3.37 -21.96
C GLY A 58 -2.32 -2.15 -21.23
N ASP A 59 -3.12 -1.35 -21.94
CA ASP A 59 -3.65 -0.06 -21.45
C ASP A 59 -4.64 -0.16 -20.26
N LEU A 60 -5.05 -1.37 -19.89
CA LEU A 60 -6.14 -1.63 -18.93
C LEU A 60 -5.66 -2.33 -17.65
N PHE A 61 -4.35 -2.51 -17.46
CA PHE A 61 -3.81 -3.04 -16.20
C PHE A 61 -3.80 -1.97 -15.11
N ARG A 62 -4.00 -2.40 -13.87
CA ARG A 62 -4.00 -1.47 -12.74
C ARG A 62 -2.61 -0.92 -12.48
N THR A 63 -2.60 0.37 -12.15
CA THR A 63 -1.45 1.08 -11.62
C THR A 63 -1.58 1.15 -10.10
N ARG A 64 -0.51 1.53 -9.40
CA ARG A 64 -0.60 1.79 -7.95
C ARG A 64 -1.57 2.91 -7.59
N LEU A 65 -1.81 3.85 -8.52
CA LEU A 65 -2.79 4.91 -8.30
C LEU A 65 -4.21 4.34 -8.27
N THR A 66 -4.58 3.53 -9.26
CA THR A 66 -5.93 2.91 -9.31
C THR A 66 -6.14 1.98 -8.12
N HIS A 67 -5.11 1.21 -7.75
CA HIS A 67 -5.14 0.39 -6.54
C HIS A 67 -5.41 1.23 -5.29
N SER A 68 -4.63 2.30 -5.06
CA SER A 68 -4.79 3.17 -3.89
C SER A 68 -6.18 3.81 -3.82
N LEU A 69 -6.77 4.15 -4.97
CA LEU A 69 -8.15 4.68 -5.03
C LEU A 69 -9.19 3.62 -4.67
N GLU A 70 -9.02 2.39 -5.12
CA GLU A 70 -9.91 1.26 -4.80
C GLU A 70 -9.81 0.90 -3.30
N VAL A 71 -8.60 0.86 -2.73
CA VAL A 71 -8.38 0.68 -1.29
C VAL A 71 -9.05 1.79 -0.50
N ALA A 72 -8.91 3.06 -0.92
CA ALA A 72 -9.56 4.18 -0.27
C ALA A 72 -11.10 4.08 -0.34
N GLN A 73 -11.65 3.72 -1.50
CA GLN A 73 -13.10 3.56 -1.67
C GLN A 73 -13.66 2.43 -0.78
N LEU A 74 -13.00 1.28 -0.78
CA LEU A 74 -13.37 0.12 0.02
C LEU A 74 -13.26 0.43 1.53
N GLY A 75 -12.12 0.98 1.94
CA GLY A 75 -11.84 1.35 3.32
C GLY A 75 -12.85 2.35 3.86
N ARG A 76 -13.19 3.40 3.11
CA ARG A 76 -14.20 4.38 3.53
C ARG A 76 -15.59 3.78 3.69
N SER A 77 -15.95 2.82 2.82
CA SER A 77 -17.24 2.12 2.92
C SER A 77 -17.33 1.33 4.23
N ILE A 78 -16.30 0.54 4.55
CA ILE A 78 -16.22 -0.23 5.80
C ILE A 78 -16.15 0.71 7.01
N ALA A 79 -15.35 1.78 6.93
CA ALA A 79 -15.19 2.76 8.00
C ALA A 79 -16.52 3.41 8.39
N ARG A 80 -17.34 3.79 7.40
CA ARG A 80 -18.68 4.35 7.60
C ARG A 80 -19.58 3.37 8.37
N ALA A 81 -19.54 2.08 8.01
CA ALA A 81 -20.33 1.04 8.68
C ALA A 81 -19.86 0.77 10.12
N LEU A 82 -18.56 0.90 10.38
CA LEU A 82 -17.95 0.74 11.72
C LEU A 82 -17.96 2.03 12.55
N GLN A 83 -18.42 3.14 11.98
CA GLN A 83 -18.41 4.49 12.58
C GLN A 83 -17.00 4.94 13.02
N ILE A 84 -15.97 4.51 12.30
CA ILE A 84 -14.59 4.98 12.47
C ILE A 84 -14.25 6.08 11.44
N ASN A 85 -13.10 6.73 11.57
CA ASN A 85 -12.83 7.95 10.83
C ASN A 85 -12.53 7.73 9.33
N GLU A 86 -13.47 8.11 8.46
CA GLU A 86 -13.32 7.98 7.01
C GLU A 86 -12.16 8.80 6.42
N ASP A 87 -11.94 10.02 6.92
CA ASP A 87 -10.90 10.91 6.38
C ASP A 87 -9.49 10.35 6.69
N LEU A 88 -9.31 9.75 7.86
CA LEU A 88 -8.06 9.08 8.23
C LEU A 88 -7.83 7.82 7.41
N VAL A 89 -8.86 7.00 7.22
CA VAL A 89 -8.78 5.79 6.36
C VAL A 89 -8.42 6.18 4.93
N GLU A 90 -9.06 7.23 4.40
CA GLU A 90 -8.74 7.76 3.07
C GLU A 90 -7.29 8.25 2.99
N ALA A 91 -6.83 9.04 3.96
CA ALA A 91 -5.45 9.55 3.97
C ALA A 91 -4.42 8.41 4.03
N ILE A 92 -4.60 7.42 4.90
CA ILE A 92 -3.69 6.27 5.00
C ILE A 92 -3.70 5.45 3.69
N ALA A 93 -4.89 5.15 3.16
CA ALA A 93 -5.03 4.38 1.92
C ALA A 93 -4.37 5.06 0.72
N LEU A 94 -4.44 6.38 0.60
CA LEU A 94 -3.78 7.11 -0.49
C LEU A 94 -2.25 7.21 -0.31
N ALA A 95 -1.75 7.05 0.92
CA ALA A 95 -0.34 7.23 1.25
C ALA A 95 0.47 5.94 1.39
N HIS A 96 -0.18 4.78 1.57
CA HIS A 96 0.52 3.54 1.92
C HIS A 96 1.59 3.12 0.90
N ASP A 97 1.35 3.44 -0.37
CA ASP A 97 2.17 3.00 -1.51
C ASP A 97 3.15 4.05 -2.05
N LEU A 98 3.28 5.22 -1.41
CA LEU A 98 4.12 6.32 -1.90
C LEU A 98 5.60 5.94 -2.07
N GLY A 99 6.10 5.03 -1.23
CA GLY A 99 7.48 4.58 -1.18
C GLY A 99 7.81 3.39 -2.07
N HIS A 100 6.84 2.82 -2.81
CA HIS A 100 7.14 1.69 -3.68
C HIS A 100 8.14 2.05 -4.76
N THR A 101 9.08 1.16 -5.04
CA THR A 101 10.03 1.28 -6.14
C THR A 101 9.35 1.19 -7.51
N PRO A 102 10.03 1.61 -8.59
CA PRO A 102 9.66 1.15 -9.92
C PRO A 102 9.62 -0.39 -9.97
N PHE A 103 8.76 -0.94 -10.81
CA PHE A 103 8.55 -2.38 -11.02
C PHE A 103 8.02 -3.14 -9.80
N GLY A 104 7.34 -2.46 -8.86
CA GLY A 104 6.68 -3.08 -7.73
C GLY A 104 7.63 -3.88 -6.82
N HIS A 105 7.23 -5.11 -6.44
CA HIS A 105 8.01 -5.94 -5.51
C HIS A 105 9.38 -6.35 -6.09
N ALA A 106 9.47 -6.54 -7.41
CA ALA A 106 10.75 -6.84 -8.07
C ALA A 106 11.81 -5.76 -7.77
N GLY A 107 11.42 -4.49 -7.92
CA GLY A 107 12.33 -3.38 -7.62
C GLY A 107 12.66 -3.26 -6.13
N GLN A 108 11.70 -3.58 -5.25
CA GLN A 108 11.91 -3.53 -3.81
C GLN A 108 12.91 -4.60 -3.37
N ASP A 109 12.74 -5.83 -3.83
CA ASP A 109 13.63 -6.95 -3.49
C ASP A 109 15.06 -6.70 -3.99
N ALA A 110 15.20 -6.17 -5.22
CA ALA A 110 16.50 -5.79 -5.77
C ALA A 110 17.15 -4.66 -4.95
N LEU A 111 16.39 -3.63 -4.61
CA LEU A 111 16.93 -2.48 -3.87
C LEU A 111 17.25 -2.84 -2.42
N ASP A 112 16.47 -3.72 -1.77
CA ASP A 112 16.76 -4.25 -0.44
C ASP A 112 18.05 -5.08 -0.44
N ALA A 113 18.23 -5.93 -1.45
CA ALA A 113 19.47 -6.69 -1.62
C ALA A 113 20.69 -5.77 -1.76
N CYS A 114 20.59 -4.70 -2.55
CA CYS A 114 21.63 -3.68 -2.67
C CYS A 114 21.88 -2.94 -1.34
N MET A 115 20.82 -2.65 -0.59
CA MET A 115 20.88 -1.87 0.65
C MET A 115 21.13 -2.73 1.90
N LYS A 116 21.33 -4.05 1.78
CA LYS A 116 21.44 -4.97 2.92
C LYS A 116 22.51 -4.58 3.94
N ALA A 117 23.66 -4.08 3.48
CA ALA A 117 24.75 -3.57 4.34
C ALA A 117 24.52 -2.13 4.85
N HIS A 118 23.48 -1.45 4.35
CA HIS A 118 23.18 -0.03 4.55
C HIS A 118 21.77 0.20 5.13
N GLY A 119 21.31 -0.74 5.96
CA GLY A 119 20.03 -0.66 6.68
C GLY A 119 18.80 -1.19 5.93
N GLY A 120 18.99 -1.79 4.75
CA GLY A 120 17.95 -2.41 3.93
C GLY A 120 17.02 -1.40 3.25
N PHE A 121 16.02 -1.92 2.55
CA PHE A 121 14.99 -1.16 1.88
C PHE A 121 13.64 -1.86 2.04
N GLU A 122 12.63 -1.11 2.44
CA GLU A 122 11.27 -1.61 2.59
C GLU A 122 10.31 -0.47 2.26
N HIS A 123 9.27 -0.75 1.47
CA HIS A 123 8.43 0.29 0.89
C HIS A 123 7.62 1.08 1.92
N ASN A 124 7.16 0.49 3.02
CA ASN A 124 6.42 1.22 4.07
C ASN A 124 7.36 2.20 4.81
N LEU A 125 8.60 1.79 5.10
CA LEU A 125 9.64 2.69 5.61
C LEU A 125 9.95 3.81 4.61
N GLN A 126 10.00 3.48 3.32
CA GLN A 126 10.21 4.48 2.28
C GLN A 126 9.00 5.42 2.14
N SER A 127 7.76 4.94 2.29
CA SER A 127 6.56 5.78 2.28
C SER A 127 6.61 6.79 3.42
N LEU A 128 6.99 6.36 4.62
CA LEU A 128 7.19 7.27 5.75
C LEU A 128 8.30 8.28 5.47
N ARG A 129 9.43 7.85 4.88
CA ARG A 129 10.54 8.73 4.49
C ARG A 129 10.13 9.76 3.43
N VAL A 130 9.30 9.38 2.46
CA VAL A 130 8.72 10.31 1.48
C VAL A 130 7.87 11.38 2.18
N ILE A 131 7.03 10.94 3.12
CA ILE A 131 6.14 11.80 3.89
C ILE A 131 6.90 12.75 4.81
N ASP A 132 8.01 12.30 5.38
CA ASP A 132 8.71 13.03 6.43
C ASP A 132 9.91 13.86 5.92
N GLU A 133 10.50 13.49 4.78
CA GLU A 133 11.80 14.04 4.37
C GLU A 133 11.94 14.31 2.86
N LEU A 134 11.38 13.48 1.96
CA LEU A 134 11.73 13.57 0.54
C LEU A 134 10.85 14.51 -0.30
N GLU A 135 9.65 14.86 0.19
CA GLU A 135 8.79 15.83 -0.49
C GLU A 135 9.18 17.27 -0.11
N HIS A 136 9.74 18.03 -1.05
CA HIS A 136 10.10 19.44 -0.83
C HIS A 136 9.00 20.36 -1.34
N ARG A 137 7.90 20.50 -0.57
CA ARG A 137 6.68 21.25 -0.99
C ARG A 137 6.37 22.47 -0.13
N TYR A 138 6.96 22.56 1.06
CA TYR A 138 6.71 23.62 2.02
C TYR A 138 8.01 24.38 2.30
N PRO A 139 7.97 25.72 2.41
CA PRO A 139 9.19 26.49 2.61
C PRO A 139 9.78 26.36 4.03
N GLN A 140 9.02 25.88 5.00
CA GLN A 140 9.44 25.84 6.40
C GLN A 140 10.12 24.52 6.81
N TYR A 141 9.88 23.43 6.08
CA TYR A 141 10.32 22.09 6.42
C TYR A 141 10.27 21.17 5.21
N ASP A 142 11.03 20.09 5.28
CA ASP A 142 10.96 18.99 4.34
C ASP A 142 9.81 18.02 4.69
N GLY A 143 9.34 17.29 3.68
CA GLY A 143 8.20 16.38 3.80
C GLY A 143 6.83 17.07 3.71
N LEU A 144 5.79 16.27 3.88
CA LEU A 144 4.39 16.66 3.91
C LEU A 144 3.92 17.02 5.34
N ASN A 145 4.70 16.71 6.37
CA ASN A 145 4.37 16.98 7.77
C ASN A 145 2.96 16.48 8.15
N LEU A 146 2.65 15.22 7.84
CA LEU A 146 1.33 14.63 8.09
C LEU A 146 1.09 14.42 9.61
N SER A 147 -0.16 14.22 10.00
CA SER A 147 -0.50 13.90 11.39
C SER A 147 0.10 12.56 11.82
N PHE A 148 0.31 12.40 13.13
CA PHE A 148 0.80 11.17 13.74
C PHE A 148 -0.04 9.96 13.31
N GLU A 149 -1.37 10.09 13.30
CA GLU A 149 -2.28 8.98 13.01
C GLU A 149 -2.13 8.49 11.56
N THR A 150 -1.98 9.41 10.60
CA THR A 150 -1.73 9.05 9.20
C THR A 150 -0.37 8.37 9.05
N ARG A 151 0.68 8.91 9.67
CA ARG A 151 2.03 8.34 9.65
C ARG A 151 2.08 6.95 10.31
N GLU A 152 1.36 6.78 11.41
CA GLU A 152 1.21 5.50 12.12
C GLU A 152 0.59 4.43 11.22
N GLY A 153 -0.43 4.81 10.44
CA GLY A 153 -1.08 3.90 9.50
C GLY A 153 -0.25 3.56 8.27
N VAL A 154 0.56 4.49 7.78
CA VAL A 154 1.46 4.24 6.64
C VAL A 154 2.57 3.27 7.01
N LEU A 155 3.15 3.38 8.20
CA LEU A 155 4.19 2.46 8.66
C LEU A 155 3.55 1.14 9.11
N LYS A 156 3.20 0.23 8.19
CA LYS A 156 2.51 -1.03 8.48
C LYS A 156 3.37 -2.02 9.29
N HIS A 157 4.60 -2.22 8.83
CA HIS A 157 5.58 -3.15 9.40
C HIS A 157 6.90 -2.43 9.68
N CYS A 158 7.55 -2.80 10.76
CA CYS A 158 8.87 -2.29 11.11
C CYS A 158 9.62 -3.36 11.89
N SER A 159 10.83 -3.72 11.44
CA SER A 159 11.68 -4.63 12.21
C SER A 159 12.08 -3.97 13.52
N ARG A 160 12.38 -4.77 14.56
CA ARG A 160 12.79 -4.20 15.86
C ARG A 160 13.98 -3.25 15.74
N ALA A 161 14.99 -3.62 14.95
CA ALA A 161 16.16 -2.77 14.72
C ALA A 161 15.81 -1.44 14.05
N ASN A 162 14.92 -1.46 13.05
CA ASN A 162 14.44 -0.23 12.42
C ASN A 162 13.58 0.61 13.38
N ALA A 163 12.77 -0.04 14.22
CA ALA A 163 11.96 0.65 15.21
C ALA A 163 12.81 1.35 16.28
N GLU A 164 13.87 0.69 16.76
CA GLU A 164 14.83 1.27 17.71
C GLU A 164 15.55 2.48 17.10
N ARG A 165 15.96 2.40 15.82
CA ARG A 165 16.58 3.51 15.10
C ARG A 165 15.63 4.70 14.90
N LEU A 166 14.38 4.44 14.52
CA LEU A 166 13.37 5.49 14.32
C LEU A 166 12.95 6.14 15.65
N ASP A 167 12.75 5.36 16.72
CA ASP A 167 12.42 5.90 18.05
C ASP A 167 13.57 6.72 18.63
N ALA A 168 14.83 6.39 18.31
CA ALA A 168 15.98 7.22 18.69
C ALA A 168 15.98 8.59 17.99
N ALA A 169 15.49 8.67 16.75
CA ALA A 169 15.39 9.91 15.98
C ALA A 169 14.12 10.73 16.32
N GLU A 170 13.02 10.05 16.63
CA GLU A 170 11.75 10.64 17.04
C GLU A 170 11.19 9.88 18.26
N PRO A 171 11.63 10.22 19.48
CA PRO A 171 11.17 9.57 20.70
C PRO A 171 9.66 9.68 20.87
N ASN A 172 9.00 8.55 21.14
CA ASN A 172 7.53 8.43 21.19
C ASN A 172 6.84 8.69 19.84
N GLY A 173 7.60 8.62 18.74
CA GLY A 173 7.08 8.68 17.38
C GLY A 173 6.33 7.41 16.96
N VAL A 174 6.01 7.32 15.67
CA VAL A 174 5.19 6.22 15.12
C VAL A 174 5.84 4.83 15.26
N ALA A 175 7.17 4.77 15.36
CA ALA A 175 7.92 3.53 15.51
C ALA A 175 7.78 2.91 16.90
N ARG A 176 7.44 3.71 17.92
CA ARG A 176 7.35 3.28 19.31
C ARG A 176 6.41 2.09 19.50
N ARG A 177 5.32 2.05 18.74
CA ARG A 177 4.31 0.98 18.79
C ARG A 177 4.89 -0.41 18.54
N PHE A 178 5.94 -0.53 17.74
CA PHE A 178 6.59 -1.81 17.45
C PHE A 178 7.47 -2.30 18.61
N LEU A 179 8.03 -1.38 19.39
CA LEU A 179 8.80 -1.69 20.60
C LEU A 179 7.86 -2.13 21.73
N ASP A 180 6.76 -1.41 21.90
CA ASP A 180 5.75 -1.67 22.92
C ASP A 180 4.77 -2.80 22.54
N ARG A 181 4.87 -3.30 21.30
CA ARG A 181 4.03 -4.39 20.73
C ARG A 181 2.53 -4.09 20.77
N VAL A 182 2.16 -2.85 20.49
CA VAL A 182 0.76 -2.41 20.39
C VAL A 182 0.32 -2.27 18.93
N GLN A 183 -0.98 -2.36 18.69
CA GLN A 183 -1.56 -2.19 17.36
C GLN A 183 -1.61 -0.71 16.96
N PRO A 184 -1.68 -0.40 15.65
CA PRO A 184 -2.03 0.94 15.21
C PRO A 184 -3.54 1.18 15.41
N SER A 185 -4.02 2.38 15.07
CA SER A 185 -5.46 2.71 15.08
C SER A 185 -6.32 1.70 14.32
N LEU A 186 -7.62 1.65 14.63
CA LEU A 186 -8.58 0.81 13.88
C LEU A 186 -8.63 1.22 12.41
N GLU A 187 -8.51 2.51 12.11
CA GLU A 187 -8.43 3.04 10.75
C GLU A 187 -7.23 2.47 9.99
N ALA A 188 -6.05 2.42 10.63
CA ALA A 188 -4.85 1.82 10.04
C ALA A 188 -4.98 0.30 9.86
N GLN A 189 -5.54 -0.41 10.86
CA GLN A 189 -5.81 -1.85 10.73
C GLN A 189 -6.78 -2.13 9.57
N LEU A 190 -7.80 -1.27 9.40
CA LEU A 190 -8.74 -1.36 8.29
C LEU A 190 -8.07 -1.12 6.94
N CYS A 191 -7.21 -0.11 6.80
CA CYS A 191 -6.47 0.11 5.56
C CYS A 191 -5.64 -1.13 5.16
N ASN A 192 -5.01 -1.81 6.13
CA ASN A 192 -4.24 -3.02 5.84
C ASN A 192 -5.13 -4.16 5.32
N LEU A 193 -6.32 -4.34 5.89
CA LEU A 193 -7.24 -5.37 5.44
C LEU A 193 -7.94 -5.02 4.12
N ALA A 194 -8.26 -3.74 3.91
CA ALA A 194 -8.83 -3.24 2.65
C ALA A 194 -7.84 -3.38 1.49
N ASP A 195 -6.55 -3.13 1.74
CA ASP A 195 -5.46 -3.38 0.80
C ASP A 195 -5.40 -4.86 0.38
N GLU A 196 -5.45 -5.79 1.35
CA GLU A 196 -5.51 -7.23 1.08
C GLU A 196 -6.73 -7.63 0.24
N ILE A 197 -7.91 -7.08 0.53
CA ILE A 197 -9.16 -7.37 -0.22
C ILE A 197 -9.06 -6.85 -1.66
N ALA A 198 -8.66 -5.60 -1.84
CA ALA A 198 -8.57 -4.97 -3.16
C ALA A 198 -7.56 -5.70 -4.04
N TYR A 199 -6.39 -6.02 -3.47
CA TYR A 199 -5.34 -6.76 -4.15
C TYR A 199 -5.82 -8.10 -4.70
N ASN A 200 -6.43 -8.94 -3.86
CA ASN A 200 -6.90 -10.27 -4.27
C ASN A 200 -7.95 -10.21 -5.37
N ALA A 201 -8.93 -9.30 -5.28
CA ALA A 201 -10.01 -9.22 -6.27
C ALA A 201 -9.52 -8.78 -7.64
N HIS A 202 -8.58 -7.84 -7.67
CA HIS A 202 -8.11 -7.22 -8.89
C HIS A 202 -7.05 -8.04 -9.60
N ASP A 203 -6.22 -8.76 -8.85
CA ASP A 203 -5.26 -9.70 -9.41
C ASP A 203 -5.93 -10.90 -10.06
N ILE A 204 -7.13 -11.28 -9.62
CA ILE A 204 -7.98 -12.23 -10.36
C ILE A 204 -8.37 -11.65 -11.73
N ASP A 205 -8.88 -10.42 -11.77
CA ASP A 205 -9.30 -9.79 -13.05
C ASP A 205 -8.11 -9.62 -14.00
N ASP A 206 -6.98 -9.11 -13.50
CA ASP A 206 -5.77 -8.88 -14.30
C ASP A 206 -5.11 -10.21 -14.71
N GLY A 207 -5.12 -11.22 -13.84
CA GLY A 207 -4.66 -12.59 -14.15
C GLY A 207 -5.48 -13.24 -15.26
N VAL A 208 -6.80 -13.08 -15.25
CA VAL A 208 -7.66 -13.58 -16.34
C VAL A 208 -7.52 -12.73 -17.61
N ARG A 209 -7.42 -11.41 -17.48
CA ARG A 209 -7.25 -10.48 -18.61
C ARG A 209 -5.94 -10.71 -19.36
N SER A 210 -4.86 -10.97 -18.65
CA SER A 210 -3.54 -11.29 -19.24
C SER A 210 -3.48 -12.68 -19.88
N GLY A 211 -4.50 -13.52 -19.64
CA GLY A 211 -4.54 -14.91 -20.10
C GLY A 211 -3.61 -15.84 -19.32
N LEU A 212 -3.05 -15.38 -18.19
CA LEU A 212 -2.21 -16.22 -17.32
C LEU A 212 -3.04 -17.18 -16.47
N ILE A 213 -4.28 -16.79 -16.14
CA ILE A 213 -5.25 -17.62 -15.44
C ILE A 213 -6.49 -17.78 -16.34
N ARG A 214 -6.98 -19.00 -16.48
CA ARG A 214 -8.29 -19.28 -17.09
C ARG A 214 -9.37 -19.23 -16.01
N ILE A 215 -10.58 -18.78 -16.36
CA ILE A 215 -11.69 -18.70 -15.39
C ILE A 215 -12.00 -20.08 -14.80
N GLU A 216 -11.81 -21.14 -15.57
CA GLU A 216 -12.03 -22.53 -15.15
C GLU A 216 -11.04 -22.96 -14.06
N GLU A 217 -9.83 -22.40 -14.02
CA GLU A 217 -8.83 -22.69 -12.99
C GLU A 217 -9.24 -22.05 -11.65
N LEU A 218 -9.99 -20.93 -11.67
CA LEU A 218 -10.50 -20.30 -10.46
C LEU A 218 -11.60 -21.12 -9.76
N ALA A 219 -12.15 -22.14 -10.41
CA ALA A 219 -13.11 -23.05 -9.79
C ALA A 219 -12.49 -23.88 -8.65
N GLU A 220 -11.15 -23.96 -8.58
CA GLU A 220 -10.41 -24.57 -7.47
C GLU A 220 -10.47 -23.72 -6.19
N VAL A 221 -10.76 -22.42 -6.31
CA VAL A 221 -10.84 -21.51 -5.17
C VAL A 221 -12.28 -21.46 -4.67
N GLY A 222 -12.55 -22.07 -3.52
CA GLY A 222 -13.91 -22.21 -2.99
C GLY A 222 -14.62 -20.86 -2.82
N LEU A 223 -13.87 -19.82 -2.42
CA LEU A 223 -14.39 -18.46 -2.28
C LEU A 223 -14.95 -17.90 -3.61
N PHE A 224 -14.19 -18.04 -4.70
CA PHE A 224 -14.60 -17.54 -6.01
C PHE A 224 -15.70 -18.43 -6.61
N GLU A 225 -15.53 -19.75 -6.53
CA GLU A 225 -16.44 -20.73 -7.12
C GLU A 225 -17.86 -20.60 -6.57
N ARG A 226 -18.00 -20.38 -5.26
CA ARG A 226 -19.30 -20.11 -4.63
C ARG A 226 -20.04 -18.98 -5.35
N PHE A 227 -19.39 -17.83 -5.53
CA PHE A 227 -20.02 -16.66 -6.14
C PHE A 227 -20.19 -16.80 -7.66
N ARG A 228 -19.33 -17.58 -8.32
CA ARG A 228 -19.51 -17.93 -9.73
C ARG A 228 -20.78 -18.76 -9.94
N LEU A 229 -21.00 -19.77 -9.10
CA LEU A 229 -22.19 -20.62 -9.15
C LEU A 229 -23.47 -19.84 -8.82
N GLU A 230 -23.44 -19.00 -7.78
CA GLU A 230 -24.57 -18.10 -7.45
C GLU A 230 -24.91 -17.16 -8.60
N THR A 231 -23.88 -16.57 -9.24
CA THR A 231 -24.06 -15.70 -10.42
C THR A 231 -24.75 -16.42 -11.56
N LEU A 232 -24.32 -17.64 -11.89
CA LEU A 232 -24.89 -18.43 -12.98
C LEU A 232 -26.28 -19.00 -12.65
N ALA A 233 -26.58 -19.22 -11.36
CA ALA A 233 -27.91 -19.63 -10.93
C ALA A 233 -28.93 -18.48 -11.11
N GLU A 234 -28.55 -17.25 -10.79
CA GLU A 234 -29.41 -16.07 -10.94
C GLU A 234 -29.46 -15.55 -12.38
N HIS A 235 -28.37 -15.70 -13.13
CA HIS A 235 -28.26 -15.22 -14.51
C HIS A 235 -27.67 -16.30 -15.44
N PRO A 236 -28.44 -17.34 -15.81
CA PRO A 236 -27.95 -18.48 -16.60
C PRO A 236 -27.44 -18.10 -18.00
N GLU A 237 -27.86 -16.95 -18.52
CA GLU A 237 -27.46 -16.41 -19.82
C GLU A 237 -26.10 -15.69 -19.80
N LEU A 238 -25.54 -15.39 -18.64
CA LEU A 238 -24.24 -14.73 -18.56
C LEU A 238 -23.11 -15.64 -19.04
N GLN A 239 -22.19 -15.07 -19.82
CA GLN A 239 -21.03 -15.78 -20.37
C GLN A 239 -19.76 -14.95 -20.26
N GLY A 240 -18.62 -15.65 -20.28
CA GLY A 240 -17.29 -15.06 -20.33
C GLY A 240 -17.02 -14.04 -19.21
N ARG A 241 -16.44 -12.90 -19.57
CA ARG A 241 -15.99 -11.86 -18.62
C ARG A 241 -17.12 -11.27 -17.75
N ARG A 242 -18.38 -11.32 -18.19
CA ARG A 242 -19.50 -10.80 -17.37
C ARG A 242 -19.72 -11.66 -16.12
N VAL A 243 -19.53 -12.98 -16.24
CA VAL A 243 -19.58 -13.90 -15.09
C VAL A 243 -18.47 -13.58 -14.11
N LEU A 244 -17.25 -13.34 -14.63
CA LEU A 244 -16.09 -12.97 -13.82
C LEU A 244 -16.35 -11.70 -13.01
N TYR A 245 -16.80 -10.61 -13.66
CA TYR A 245 -17.04 -9.33 -12.99
C TYR A 245 -18.11 -9.42 -11.91
N GLU A 246 -19.20 -10.15 -12.18
CA GLU A 246 -20.27 -10.31 -11.20
C GLU A 246 -19.85 -11.19 -10.03
N ALA A 247 -19.13 -12.28 -10.28
CA ALA A 247 -18.57 -13.14 -9.23
C ALA A 247 -17.59 -12.37 -8.32
N ILE A 248 -16.67 -11.59 -8.90
CA ILE A 248 -15.74 -10.74 -8.15
C ILE A 248 -16.51 -9.69 -7.32
N ARG A 249 -17.53 -9.04 -7.90
CA ARG A 249 -18.35 -8.04 -7.19
C ARG A 249 -19.07 -8.63 -5.98
N ARG A 250 -19.65 -9.82 -6.12
CA ARG A 250 -20.31 -10.55 -5.02
C ARG A 250 -19.32 -10.99 -3.96
N MET A 251 -18.17 -11.52 -4.39
CA MET A 251 -17.06 -11.91 -3.51
C MET A 251 -16.57 -10.74 -2.65
N LEU A 252 -16.28 -9.60 -3.29
CA LEU A 252 -15.89 -8.36 -2.60
C LEU A 252 -16.95 -7.93 -1.59
N SER A 253 -18.22 -7.95 -1.99
CA SER A 253 -19.33 -7.57 -1.11
C SER A 253 -19.41 -8.47 0.12
N ALA A 254 -19.26 -9.79 -0.05
CA ALA A 254 -19.27 -10.74 1.05
C ALA A 254 -18.08 -10.57 1.99
N GLN A 255 -16.87 -10.31 1.45
CA GLN A 255 -15.69 -9.99 2.26
C GLN A 255 -15.90 -8.71 3.07
N VAL A 256 -16.47 -7.67 2.46
CA VAL A 256 -16.81 -6.41 3.15
C VAL A 256 -17.77 -6.63 4.31
N TYR A 257 -18.88 -7.36 4.07
CA TYR A 257 -19.86 -7.64 5.11
C TYR A 257 -19.26 -8.47 6.24
N ASP A 258 -18.46 -9.50 5.90
CA ASP A 258 -17.76 -10.31 6.90
C ASP A 258 -16.82 -9.49 7.79
N VAL A 259 -16.01 -8.59 7.21
CA VAL A 259 -15.14 -7.71 7.99
C VAL A 259 -15.95 -6.84 8.93
N ILE A 260 -17.05 -6.25 8.45
CA ILE A 260 -17.89 -5.37 9.27
C ILE A 260 -18.45 -6.15 10.46
N ASP A 261 -19.02 -7.34 10.22
CA ASP A 261 -19.69 -8.13 11.26
C ASP A 261 -18.69 -8.72 12.26
N ALA A 262 -17.58 -9.28 11.77
CA ALA A 262 -16.54 -9.84 12.62
C ALA A 262 -15.85 -8.77 13.47
N THR A 263 -15.59 -7.59 12.87
CA THR A 263 -14.99 -6.45 13.59
C THR A 263 -15.94 -5.88 14.64
N ARG A 264 -17.25 -5.77 14.34
CA ARG A 264 -18.26 -5.36 15.34
C ARG A 264 -18.29 -6.33 16.52
N ALA A 265 -18.34 -7.64 16.25
CA ALA A 265 -18.32 -8.64 17.31
C ALA A 265 -17.06 -8.55 18.19
N ALA A 266 -15.89 -8.32 17.58
CA ALA A 266 -14.65 -8.11 18.31
C ALA A 266 -14.67 -6.84 19.17
N LEU A 267 -15.19 -5.73 18.64
CA LEU A 267 -15.31 -4.45 19.35
C LEU A 267 -16.33 -4.51 20.49
N ASP A 268 -17.44 -5.22 20.31
CA ASP A 268 -18.46 -5.41 21.35
C ASP A 268 -17.91 -6.25 22.52
N LEU A 269 -17.09 -7.27 22.21
CA LEU A 269 -16.43 -8.09 23.22
C LEU A 269 -15.34 -7.33 23.98
N ALA A 270 -14.50 -6.58 23.27
CA ALA A 270 -13.38 -5.85 23.86
C ALA A 270 -13.81 -4.54 24.54
N ALA A 271 -14.88 -3.92 24.06
CA ALA A 271 -15.46 -2.66 24.52
C ALA A 271 -14.42 -1.56 24.84
N PRO A 272 -13.49 -1.21 23.92
CA PRO A 272 -12.45 -0.22 24.19
C PRO A 272 -13.08 1.15 24.51
N ALA A 273 -12.57 1.79 25.56
CA ALA A 273 -13.07 3.08 26.04
C ALA A 273 -12.75 4.23 25.07
N ASP A 274 -11.61 4.15 24.38
CA ASP A 274 -11.08 5.15 23.47
C ASP A 274 -10.15 4.52 22.41
N ALA A 275 -9.62 5.34 21.49
CA ALA A 275 -8.73 4.90 20.42
C ALA A 275 -7.40 4.31 20.94
N ASP A 276 -6.90 4.77 22.09
CA ASP A 276 -5.66 4.24 22.68
C ASP A 276 -5.89 2.90 23.39
N ALA A 277 -7.05 2.72 24.02
CA ALA A 277 -7.50 1.43 24.51
C ALA A 277 -7.65 0.43 23.35
N ALA A 278 -8.16 0.88 22.20
CA ALA A 278 -8.24 0.06 21.00
C ALA A 278 -6.85 -0.41 20.51
N ARG A 279 -5.85 0.47 20.48
CA ARG A 279 -4.45 0.09 20.14
C ARG A 279 -3.88 -0.99 21.07
N ARG A 280 -4.26 -0.98 22.35
CA ARG A 280 -3.79 -1.93 23.37
C ARG A 280 -4.57 -3.24 23.44
N ALA A 281 -5.80 -3.29 22.90
CA ALA A 281 -6.66 -4.47 23.00
C ALA A 281 -6.27 -5.61 22.04
N GLY A 282 -5.31 -5.38 21.13
CA GLY A 282 -4.90 -6.32 20.10
C GLY A 282 -5.61 -6.08 18.76
N PRO A 283 -5.37 -6.93 17.74
CA PRO A 283 -5.99 -6.79 16.44
C PRO A 283 -7.51 -6.95 16.55
N MET A 284 -8.26 -5.95 16.08
CA MET A 284 -9.72 -5.96 16.16
C MET A 284 -10.40 -5.81 14.80
N VAL A 285 -9.70 -5.31 13.78
CA VAL A 285 -10.20 -5.36 12.40
C VAL A 285 -9.78 -6.66 11.76
N LEU A 286 -10.74 -7.55 11.52
CA LEU A 286 -10.49 -8.92 11.08
C LEU A 286 -11.61 -9.47 10.19
N PHE A 287 -11.26 -10.50 9.42
CA PHE A 287 -12.23 -11.45 8.88
C PHE A 287 -12.66 -12.44 9.94
N SER A 288 -13.87 -12.99 9.81
CA SER A 288 -14.24 -14.20 10.52
C SER A 288 -13.25 -15.35 10.22
N THR A 289 -13.21 -16.35 11.10
CA THR A 289 -12.33 -17.52 10.92
C THR A 289 -12.56 -18.22 9.58
N ALA A 290 -13.82 -18.32 9.14
CA ALA A 290 -14.18 -18.95 7.87
C ALA A 290 -13.69 -18.11 6.69
N MET A 291 -14.00 -16.81 6.67
CA MET A 291 -13.57 -15.93 5.58
C MET A 291 -12.04 -15.78 5.52
N ARG A 292 -11.35 -15.77 6.66
CA ARG A 292 -9.88 -15.76 6.70
C ARG A 292 -9.29 -17.01 6.04
N ARG A 293 -9.86 -18.19 6.30
CA ARG A 293 -9.43 -19.44 5.65
C ARG A 293 -9.65 -19.36 4.14
N ASP A 294 -10.84 -18.98 3.71
CA ASP A 294 -11.22 -18.92 2.30
C ASP A 294 -10.38 -17.85 1.54
N SER A 295 -10.11 -16.70 2.15
CA SER A 295 -9.22 -15.66 1.60
C SER A 295 -7.75 -16.12 1.54
N THR A 296 -7.32 -16.98 2.48
CA THR A 296 -5.96 -17.54 2.47
C THR A 296 -5.78 -18.52 1.31
N GLU A 297 -6.78 -19.35 1.03
CA GLU A 297 -6.81 -20.25 -0.13
C GLU A 297 -6.69 -19.47 -1.44
N LEU A 298 -7.49 -18.40 -1.62
CA LEU A 298 -7.40 -17.54 -2.79
C LEU A 298 -5.99 -16.95 -2.97
N LYS A 299 -5.38 -16.45 -1.89
CA LYS A 299 -4.03 -15.89 -1.91
C LYS A 299 -2.98 -16.94 -2.31
N GLN A 300 -3.12 -18.17 -1.81
CA GLN A 300 -2.24 -19.28 -2.19
C GLN A 300 -2.36 -19.63 -3.67
N PHE A 301 -3.59 -19.66 -4.19
CA PHE A 301 -3.84 -19.88 -5.62
C PHE A 301 -3.18 -18.79 -6.48
N LEU A 302 -3.41 -17.51 -6.17
CA LEU A 302 -2.78 -16.40 -6.90
C LEU A 302 -1.26 -16.46 -6.83
N PHE A 303 -0.70 -16.82 -5.68
CA PHE A 303 0.75 -16.97 -5.56
C PHE A 303 1.32 -18.05 -6.47
N GLN A 304 0.65 -19.19 -6.58
CA GLN A 304 1.11 -20.31 -7.39
C GLN A 304 0.90 -20.07 -8.89
N ASN A 305 -0.27 -19.55 -9.26
CA ASN A 305 -0.71 -19.49 -10.66
C ASN A 305 -0.48 -18.14 -11.34
N LEU A 306 -0.35 -17.05 -10.57
CA LEU A 306 -0.10 -15.70 -11.10
C LEU A 306 1.32 -15.24 -10.82
N TYR A 307 1.69 -15.03 -9.55
CA TYR A 307 2.97 -14.39 -9.23
C TYR A 307 4.18 -15.26 -9.58
N ARG A 308 4.04 -16.59 -9.48
CA ARG A 308 5.08 -17.55 -9.89
C ARG A 308 4.97 -18.01 -11.34
N HIS A 309 4.06 -17.43 -12.12
CA HIS A 309 3.92 -17.78 -13.52
C HIS A 309 5.24 -17.48 -14.27
N PRO A 310 5.76 -18.37 -15.15
CA PRO A 310 7.05 -18.19 -15.83
C PRO A 310 7.20 -16.84 -16.54
N LYS A 311 6.13 -16.35 -17.17
CA LYS A 311 6.11 -15.03 -17.82
C LYS A 311 6.33 -13.88 -16.82
N VAL A 312 5.67 -13.92 -15.65
CA VAL A 312 5.81 -12.90 -14.60
C VAL A 312 7.21 -12.96 -13.98
N MET A 313 7.72 -14.17 -13.74
CA MET A 313 9.07 -14.38 -13.20
C MET A 313 10.17 -13.87 -14.15
N GLN A 314 10.03 -14.11 -15.45
CA GLN A 314 10.98 -13.61 -16.46
C GLN A 314 11.05 -12.07 -16.44
N THR A 315 9.89 -11.41 -16.42
CA THR A 315 9.79 -9.95 -16.34
C THR A 315 10.35 -9.42 -15.02
N THR A 316 10.13 -10.15 -13.92
CA THR A 316 10.65 -9.84 -12.58
C THR A 316 12.18 -9.86 -12.54
N GLU A 317 12.82 -10.89 -13.11
CA GLU A 317 14.29 -10.99 -13.16
C GLU A 317 14.92 -9.84 -13.96
N GLN A 318 14.29 -9.43 -15.06
CA GLN A 318 14.74 -8.30 -15.86
C GLN A 318 14.61 -6.97 -15.10
N ALA A 319 13.46 -6.75 -14.44
CA ALA A 319 13.23 -5.57 -13.62
C ALA A 319 14.23 -5.48 -12.44
N GLN A 320 14.51 -6.59 -11.77
CA GLN A 320 15.53 -6.66 -10.71
C GLN A 320 16.90 -6.25 -11.23
N ARG A 321 17.30 -6.79 -12.40
CA ARG A 321 18.58 -6.46 -13.03
C ARG A 321 18.69 -4.97 -13.37
N VAL A 322 17.63 -4.36 -13.88
CA VAL A 322 17.59 -2.92 -14.16
C VAL A 322 17.85 -2.11 -12.89
N VAL A 323 17.19 -2.44 -11.77
CA VAL A 323 17.38 -1.74 -10.50
C VAL A 323 18.80 -1.91 -9.96
N VAL A 324 19.36 -3.12 -10.00
CA VAL A 324 20.75 -3.38 -9.56
C VAL A 324 21.76 -2.60 -10.41
N GLU A 325 21.60 -2.61 -11.74
CA GLU A 325 22.50 -1.90 -12.65
C GLU A 325 22.37 -0.37 -12.49
N LEU A 326 21.16 0.16 -12.27
CA LEU A 326 20.96 1.58 -11.93
C LEU A 326 21.62 1.94 -10.60
N PHE A 327 21.44 1.11 -9.57
CA PHE A 327 22.03 1.34 -8.26
C PHE A 327 23.56 1.40 -8.35
N ALA A 328 24.19 0.47 -9.05
CA ALA A 328 25.62 0.47 -9.29
C ALA A 328 26.08 1.69 -10.10
N ALA A 329 25.36 2.08 -11.15
CA ALA A 329 25.72 3.21 -12.00
C ALA A 329 25.68 4.55 -11.23
N TYR A 330 24.62 4.80 -10.47
CA TYR A 330 24.53 6.01 -9.65
C TYR A 330 25.47 5.99 -8.45
N LEU A 331 25.79 4.81 -7.93
CA LEU A 331 26.85 4.70 -6.93
C LEU A 331 28.23 4.95 -7.51
N ASP A 332 28.50 4.70 -8.78
CA ASP A 332 29.79 5.03 -9.40
C ASP A 332 29.87 6.52 -9.75
N ALA A 333 28.79 7.06 -10.34
CA ALA A 333 28.69 8.44 -10.80
C ALA A 333 27.43 9.17 -10.23
N PRO A 334 27.49 9.74 -9.01
CA PRO A 334 26.33 10.35 -8.35
C PRO A 334 25.83 11.60 -9.04
N MET A 335 26.73 12.29 -9.77
CA MET A 335 26.41 13.48 -10.56
C MET A 335 25.44 13.18 -11.71
N GLU A 336 25.19 11.90 -12.02
CA GLU A 336 24.14 11.47 -12.96
C GLU A 336 22.73 11.54 -12.35
N MET A 337 22.62 11.65 -11.01
CA MET A 337 21.36 11.94 -10.33
C MET A 337 21.10 13.45 -10.32
N ALA A 338 19.90 13.85 -9.91
CA ALA A 338 19.65 15.26 -9.60
C ALA A 338 20.54 15.75 -8.44
N ASP A 339 21.00 17.00 -8.52
CA ASP A 339 21.94 17.62 -7.55
C ASP A 339 21.51 17.42 -6.09
N SER A 340 20.21 17.52 -5.80
CA SER A 340 19.64 17.33 -4.45
C SER A 340 19.83 15.93 -3.87
N PHE A 341 20.19 14.94 -4.69
CA PHE A 341 20.56 13.59 -4.27
C PHE A 341 22.08 13.38 -4.34
N ALA A 342 22.74 13.93 -5.36
CA ALA A 342 24.19 13.77 -5.57
C ALA A 342 25.02 14.29 -4.39
N ASP A 343 24.59 15.38 -3.75
CA ASP A 343 25.31 16.05 -2.67
C ASP A 343 25.06 15.46 -1.26
N ARG A 344 24.25 14.40 -1.15
CA ARG A 344 23.90 13.81 0.17
C ARG A 344 25.05 12.98 0.73
N ALA A 345 25.28 13.12 2.05
CA ALA A 345 26.38 12.43 2.74
C ALA A 345 26.23 10.89 2.76
N ASP A 346 25.01 10.38 2.94
CA ASP A 346 24.70 8.95 2.83
C ASP A 346 24.38 8.61 1.37
N ARG A 347 25.42 8.24 0.62
CA ARG A 347 25.36 8.04 -0.83
C ARG A 347 24.47 6.87 -1.19
N GLU A 348 24.60 5.74 -0.50
CA GLU A 348 23.79 4.53 -0.75
C GLU A 348 22.31 4.80 -0.51
N ARG A 349 21.96 5.48 0.59
CA ARG A 349 20.57 5.88 0.83
C ARG A 349 20.07 6.88 -0.20
N ALA A 350 20.90 7.84 -0.61
CA ALA A 350 20.53 8.83 -1.64
C ALA A 350 20.20 8.17 -2.97
N VAL A 351 21.02 7.20 -3.41
CA VAL A 351 20.77 6.40 -4.61
C VAL A 351 19.48 5.61 -4.47
N ALA A 352 19.25 4.96 -3.33
CA ALA A 352 18.01 4.22 -3.07
C ALA A 352 16.77 5.14 -3.10
N ASP A 353 16.83 6.32 -2.49
CA ASP A 353 15.75 7.30 -2.51
C ASP A 353 15.45 7.78 -3.94
N TYR A 354 16.50 8.04 -4.73
CA TYR A 354 16.38 8.48 -6.11
C TYR A 354 15.73 7.42 -6.99
N ILE A 355 16.20 6.17 -6.91
CA ILE A 355 15.65 5.03 -7.66
C ILE A 355 14.21 4.73 -7.23
N ALA A 356 13.92 4.67 -5.92
CA ALA A 356 12.56 4.45 -5.45
C ALA A 356 11.60 5.57 -5.89
N GLY A 357 12.11 6.79 -6.06
CA GLY A 357 11.38 7.93 -6.60
C GLY A 357 11.05 7.84 -8.09
N MET A 358 11.64 6.92 -8.86
CA MET A 358 11.42 6.82 -10.31
C MET A 358 10.07 6.20 -10.65
N THR A 359 9.53 6.55 -11.82
CA THR A 359 8.47 5.75 -12.46
C THR A 359 9.10 4.63 -13.28
N ASP A 360 8.34 3.59 -13.63
CA ASP A 360 8.89 2.43 -14.36
C ASP A 360 9.52 2.86 -15.69
N ARG A 361 8.80 3.70 -16.43
CA ARG A 361 9.28 4.25 -17.72
C ARG A 361 10.53 5.11 -17.57
N PHE A 362 10.62 5.88 -16.48
CA PHE A 362 11.80 6.72 -16.25
C PHE A 362 13.01 5.86 -15.87
N ALA A 363 12.83 4.88 -14.98
CA ALA A 363 13.88 3.94 -14.60
C ALA A 363 14.45 3.20 -15.82
N MET A 364 13.58 2.74 -16.73
CA MET A 364 14.01 2.10 -17.98
C MET A 364 14.81 3.03 -18.90
N ARG A 365 14.35 4.28 -19.05
CA ARG A 365 15.06 5.28 -19.87
C ARG A 365 16.42 5.63 -19.29
N GLU A 366 16.51 5.81 -17.98
CA GLU A 366 17.78 6.09 -17.32
C GLU A 366 18.74 4.90 -17.40
N HIS A 367 18.21 3.68 -17.30
CA HIS A 367 19.01 2.47 -17.46
C HIS A 367 19.61 2.37 -18.86
N GLU A 368 18.81 2.63 -19.90
CA GLU A 368 19.28 2.68 -21.29
C GLU A 368 20.31 3.80 -21.48
N ARG A 369 20.08 4.99 -20.92
CA ARG A 369 20.98 6.15 -20.99
C ARG A 369 22.35 5.85 -20.38
N LEU A 370 22.37 5.19 -19.21
CA LEU A 370 23.59 4.95 -18.44
C LEU A 370 24.37 3.72 -18.92
N THR A 371 23.67 2.68 -19.39
CA THR A 371 24.31 1.39 -19.76
C THR A 371 24.41 1.16 -21.26
N GLY A 372 23.68 1.94 -22.07
CA GLY A 372 23.53 1.73 -23.52
C GLY A 372 22.70 0.48 -23.87
N ARG A 373 22.13 -0.23 -22.90
CA ARG A 373 21.35 -1.45 -23.11
C ARG A 373 19.87 -1.12 -23.11
N ARG A 374 19.21 -1.43 -24.21
CA ARG A 374 17.76 -1.33 -24.31
C ARG A 374 17.11 -2.66 -23.98
N TRP A 375 16.33 -2.68 -22.91
CA TRP A 375 15.44 -3.78 -22.61
C TRP A 375 14.06 -3.49 -23.19
N MET A 376 13.54 -4.43 -23.97
CA MET A 376 12.10 -4.47 -24.24
C MET A 376 11.49 -5.29 -23.10
N LEU A 377 11.22 -4.60 -21.98
CA LEU A 377 10.28 -5.14 -21.01
C LEU A 377 8.91 -5.17 -21.66
#